data_AF-A0A936C193-F1
#
_entry.id   AF-A0A936C193-F1
#
_cell.length_a   1.000
_cell.length_b   1.000
_cell.length_c   1.000
_cell.angle_alpha   90.00
_cell.angle_beta   90.00
_cell.angle_gamma   90.00
#
_symmetry.space_group_name_H-M   'P 1'
#
loop_
_entity.id
_entity.type
_entity.pdbx_description
1 polymer ?
#
loop_
_entity_poly.entity_id
_entity_poly.type
_entity_poly.pdbx_seq_one_letter_code
_entity_poly.pdbx_strand_id
1 'polypeptide(L)'
;MIKLMKRYTSLAALVALAMLPIELMGCGAVDNINSEVVCGDYCGKKYACANQAPTSDERSGCVTSCRNSIENNCGNEHQAAANDRIGECVDKACAEFWPCMVLDAAPSCFGFVSQ
;
A
#
# COMPACT_ATOMS: atom_id res chain seq x y z
N MET A 1 27.34 60.99 -13.66
CA MET A 1 26.00 61.56 -13.93
C MET A 1 25.65 61.35 -15.40
N ILE A 2 24.59 60.59 -15.71
CA ILE A 2 23.68 60.61 -16.90
C ILE A 2 22.65 59.50 -16.61
N LYS A 3 21.47 59.83 -16.05
CA LYS A 3 20.14 59.79 -16.72
C LYS A 3 19.93 58.51 -17.55
N LEU A 4 19.29 57.46 -17.02
CA LEU A 4 17.83 57.27 -16.86
C LEU A 4 17.03 57.54 -18.15
N MET A 5 16.40 56.50 -18.71
CA MET A 5 15.00 56.42 -19.19
C MET A 5 14.83 55.27 -20.22
N LYS A 6 14.20 54.15 -19.83
CA LYS A 6 12.74 53.84 -19.92
C LYS A 6 12.24 53.57 -21.34
N ARG A 7 11.86 52.30 -21.61
CA ARG A 7 10.62 51.83 -22.30
C ARG A 7 10.41 50.36 -21.84
N TYR A 8 9.47 50.01 -20.94
CA TYR A 8 8.04 49.72 -21.17
C TYR A 8 7.85 48.93 -22.47
N THR A 9 7.45 47.66 -22.45
CA THR A 9 6.09 47.05 -22.34
C THR A 9 6.20 45.82 -23.28
N SER A 10 5.63 44.64 -23.13
CA SER A 10 4.58 44.05 -22.31
C SER A 10 4.54 42.54 -22.68
N LEU A 11 3.77 41.78 -21.90
CA LEU A 11 3.01 40.57 -22.28
C LEU A 11 3.65 39.18 -22.19
N ALA A 12 2.75 38.28 -21.76
CA ALA A 12 2.77 36.81 -21.76
C ALA A 12 3.60 36.16 -20.64
N ALA A 13 3.02 35.85 -19.48
CA ALA A 13 2.14 34.70 -19.24
C ALA A 13 2.80 33.36 -19.59
N LEU A 14 3.24 32.63 -18.56
CA LEU A 14 3.12 31.18 -18.53
C LEU A 14 3.10 30.71 -17.07
N VAL A 15 1.90 30.37 -16.62
CA VAL A 15 1.68 29.50 -15.47
C VAL A 15 2.28 28.15 -15.83
N ALA A 16 3.37 27.76 -15.18
CA ALA A 16 3.81 26.37 -15.14
C ALA A 16 3.72 25.92 -13.69
N LEU A 17 2.51 25.46 -13.35
CA LEU A 17 2.21 24.69 -12.15
C LEU A 17 2.96 23.36 -12.26
N ALA A 18 4.23 23.33 -11.87
CA ALA A 18 4.92 22.08 -11.62
C ALA A 18 4.48 21.57 -10.24
N MET A 19 3.24 21.08 -10.17
CA MET A 19 2.95 20.02 -9.20
C MET A 19 3.82 18.86 -9.64
N LEU A 20 4.98 18.69 -9.01
CA LEU A 20 5.67 17.42 -9.06
C LEU A 20 4.67 16.42 -8.48
N PRO A 21 4.16 15.44 -9.25
CA PRO A 21 3.66 14.26 -8.61
C PRO A 21 4.81 13.78 -7.73
N ILE A 22 4.52 13.65 -6.44
CA ILE A 22 5.21 12.70 -5.60
C ILE A 22 4.97 11.39 -6.33
N GLU A 23 5.84 11.07 -7.29
CA GLU A 23 6.06 9.71 -7.71
C GLU A 23 6.59 9.08 -6.44
N LEU A 24 5.64 8.56 -5.68
CA LEU A 24 5.87 7.58 -4.66
C LEU A 24 6.71 6.55 -5.39
N MET A 25 8.01 6.59 -5.09
CA MET A 25 8.94 5.51 -5.36
C MET A 25 8.37 4.29 -4.63
N GLY A 26 7.38 3.64 -5.23
CA GLY A 26 7.15 2.21 -5.14
C GLY A 26 8.28 1.53 -5.91
N CYS A 27 9.51 1.81 -5.51
CA CYS A 27 10.72 1.16 -5.99
C CYS A 27 11.33 0.47 -4.78
N GLY A 28 10.83 -0.72 -4.55
CA GLY A 28 11.34 -1.67 -3.58
C GLY A 28 10.61 -2.96 -3.82
N ALA A 29 10.98 -3.65 -4.89
CA ALA A 29 10.63 -5.01 -5.20
C ALA A 29 10.18 -5.82 -3.97
N VAL A 30 8.88 -6.08 -3.84
CA VAL A 30 8.44 -7.41 -3.42
C VAL A 30 8.52 -8.30 -4.66
N ASP A 31 9.75 -8.52 -5.12
CA ASP A 31 10.10 -9.79 -5.75
C ASP A 31 10.00 -10.85 -4.65
N ASN A 32 8.80 -11.20 -4.23
CA ASN A 32 8.62 -12.40 -3.43
C ASN A 32 7.22 -12.95 -3.60
N ILE A 33 7.16 -13.96 -4.45
CA ILE A 33 6.18 -15.06 -4.37
C ILE A 33 6.08 -15.60 -2.92
N ASN A 34 7.01 -15.28 -2.01
CA ASN A 34 6.86 -15.51 -0.59
C ASN A 34 6.10 -14.35 0.11
N SER A 35 4.78 -14.48 0.21
CA SER A 35 3.89 -13.50 0.86
C SER A 35 4.09 -13.44 2.39
N GLU A 36 5.07 -14.15 2.92
CA GLU A 36 5.36 -14.32 4.34
C GLU A 36 5.62 -13.01 5.10
N VAL A 37 6.42 -12.10 4.54
CA VAL A 37 6.71 -10.81 5.21
C VAL A 37 5.44 -9.97 5.31
N VAL A 38 4.78 -9.78 4.16
CA VAL A 38 3.55 -8.98 4.05
C VAL A 38 2.41 -9.57 4.90
N CYS A 39 2.27 -10.89 4.92
CA CYS A 39 1.33 -11.59 5.79
C CYS A 39 1.72 -11.47 7.27
N GLY A 40 3.01 -11.43 7.60
CA GLY A 40 3.52 -11.14 8.94
C GLY A 40 3.08 -9.77 9.44
N ASP A 41 3.17 -8.75 8.59
CA ASP A 41 2.74 -7.38 8.89
C ASP A 41 1.22 -7.29 9.02
N TYR A 42 0.47 -7.92 8.12
CA TYR A 42 -0.99 -8.05 8.22
C TYR A 42 -1.40 -8.66 9.57
N CYS A 43 -0.81 -9.80 9.94
CA CYS A 43 -1.16 -10.47 11.19
C CYS A 43 -0.80 -9.63 12.40
N GLY A 44 0.37 -8.98 12.39
CA GLY A 44 0.75 -8.01 13.42
C GLY A 44 -0.29 -6.90 13.56
N LYS A 45 -0.72 -6.32 12.43
CA LYS A 45 -1.74 -5.27 12.40
C LYS A 45 -3.11 -5.75 12.89
N LYS A 46 -3.57 -6.90 12.42
CA LYS A 46 -4.84 -7.54 12.83
C LYS A 46 -4.93 -7.65 14.34
N TYR A 47 -3.93 -8.25 14.97
CA TYR A 47 -3.94 -8.46 16.42
C TYR A 47 -3.76 -7.17 17.21
N ALA A 48 -2.94 -6.23 16.73
CA ALA A 48 -2.83 -4.90 17.33
C ALA A 48 -4.17 -4.15 17.31
N CYS A 49 -4.87 -4.17 16.18
CA CYS A 49 -6.19 -3.54 16.06
C CYS A 49 -7.29 -4.24 16.87
N ALA A 50 -7.14 -5.54 17.12
CA ALA A 50 -8.02 -6.30 18.01
C ALA A 50 -7.65 -6.15 19.50
N ASN A 51 -6.56 -5.45 19.83
CA ASN A 51 -5.97 -5.41 21.18
C ASN A 51 -5.71 -6.81 21.76
N GLN A 52 -5.25 -7.73 20.91
CA GLN A 52 -4.95 -9.11 21.26
C GLN A 52 -3.44 -9.36 21.22
N ALA A 53 -2.95 -10.11 22.21
CA ALA A 53 -1.58 -10.63 22.21
C ALA A 53 -1.64 -12.12 21.82
N PRO A 54 -1.47 -12.47 20.54
CA PRO A 54 -1.57 -13.85 20.09
C PRO A 54 -0.39 -14.67 20.61
N THR A 55 -0.63 -15.96 20.83
CA THR A 55 0.42 -16.95 20.95
C THR A 55 1.19 -17.09 19.63
N SER A 56 2.37 -17.71 19.69
CA SER A 56 3.16 -18.01 18.49
C SER A 56 2.40 -18.87 17.48
N ASP A 57 1.59 -19.82 17.95
CA ASP A 57 0.81 -20.72 17.11
C ASP A 57 -0.33 -19.98 16.40
N GLU A 58 -1.05 -19.10 17.12
CA GLU A 58 -2.09 -18.26 16.53
C GLU A 58 -1.51 -17.31 15.47
N ARG A 59 -0.37 -16.68 15.78
CA ARG A 59 0.32 -15.81 14.81
C ARG A 59 0.77 -16.58 13.58
N SER A 60 1.35 -17.77 13.76
CA SER A 60 1.78 -18.65 12.67
C SER A 60 0.60 -19.12 11.81
N GLY A 61 -0.51 -19.49 12.44
CA GLY A 61 -1.76 -19.85 11.76
C GLY A 61 -2.33 -18.71 10.92
N CYS A 62 -2.29 -17.49 11.47
CA CYS A 62 -2.69 -16.29 10.73
C CYS A 62 -1.82 -16.07 9.48
N VAL A 63 -0.49 -16.12 9.62
CA VAL A 63 0.44 -15.92 8.48
C VAL A 63 0.22 -17.00 7.43
N THR A 64 0.06 -18.25 7.86
CA THR A 64 -0.19 -19.38 6.97
C THR A 64 -1.50 -19.23 6.19
N SER A 65 -2.59 -18.80 6.84
CA SER A 65 -3.88 -18.57 6.18
C SER A 65 -3.81 -17.46 5.13
N CYS A 66 -3.12 -16.36 5.47
CA CYS A 66 -2.86 -15.25 4.54
C CYS A 66 -2.06 -15.73 3.33
N ARG A 67 -0.93 -16.40 3.55
CA ARG A 67 -0.08 -16.92 2.47
C ARG A 67 -0.83 -17.90 1.59
N ASN A 68 -1.57 -18.84 2.16
CA ASN A 68 -2.34 -19.81 1.38
C ASN A 68 -3.36 -19.13 0.47
N SER A 69 -4.01 -18.06 0.95
CA SER A 69 -4.96 -17.32 0.12
C SER A 69 -4.28 -16.62 -1.05
N ILE A 70 -3.12 -16.01 -0.82
CA ILE A 70 -2.38 -15.28 -1.86
C ILE A 70 -1.68 -16.25 -2.82
N GLU A 71 -0.94 -17.23 -2.30
CA GLU A 71 -0.08 -18.10 -3.10
C GLU A 71 -0.90 -19.19 -3.82
N ASN A 72 -1.97 -19.72 -3.20
CA ASN A 72 -2.72 -20.85 -3.76
C ASN A 72 -4.08 -20.47 -4.36
N ASN A 73 -4.76 -19.44 -3.85
CA ASN A 73 -6.15 -19.12 -4.25
C ASN A 73 -6.28 -17.86 -5.11
N CYS A 74 -5.29 -16.97 -5.08
CA CYS A 74 -5.33 -15.67 -5.75
C CYS A 74 -5.06 -15.75 -7.27
N GLY A 75 -4.36 -16.79 -7.72
CA GLY A 75 -3.76 -16.83 -9.06
C GLY A 75 -2.48 -15.99 -9.12
N ASN A 76 -1.51 -16.42 -9.92
CA ASN A 76 -0.18 -15.80 -9.97
C ASN A 76 -0.23 -14.34 -10.45
N GLU A 77 -1.20 -14.00 -11.31
CA GLU A 77 -1.42 -12.68 -11.89
C GLU A 77 -1.88 -11.62 -10.89
N HIS A 78 -2.36 -12.03 -9.72
CA HIS A 78 -2.92 -11.13 -8.70
C HIS A 78 -2.10 -11.10 -7.40
N GLN A 79 -1.10 -11.97 -7.25
CA GLN A 79 -0.26 -12.05 -6.05
C GLN A 79 0.44 -10.73 -5.72
N ALA A 80 1.06 -10.09 -6.72
CA ALA A 80 1.74 -8.82 -6.54
C ALA A 80 0.76 -7.73 -6.06
N ALA A 81 -0.39 -7.60 -6.73
CA ALA A 81 -1.42 -6.64 -6.35
C ALA A 81 -2.00 -6.91 -4.95
N ALA A 82 -2.14 -8.17 -4.56
CA ALA A 82 -2.57 -8.56 -3.23
C ALA A 82 -1.53 -8.16 -2.16
N ASN A 83 -0.26 -8.45 -2.41
CA ASN A 83 0.84 -8.09 -1.51
C ASN A 83 1.00 -6.57 -1.36
N ASP A 84 0.96 -5.84 -2.47
CA ASP A 84 1.02 -4.38 -2.49
C ASP A 84 -0.14 -3.80 -1.68
N ARG A 85 -1.37 -4.30 -1.91
CA ARG A 85 -2.56 -3.83 -1.19
C ARG A 85 -2.42 -4.05 0.32
N ILE A 86 -1.93 -5.20 0.77
CA ILE A 86 -1.72 -5.44 2.20
C ILE A 86 -0.70 -4.43 2.75
N GLY A 87 0.42 -4.22 2.06
CA GLY A 87 1.42 -3.21 2.42
C GLY A 87 0.82 -1.82 2.59
N GLU A 88 -0.01 -1.38 1.65
CA GLU A 88 -0.73 -0.10 1.72
C GLU A 88 -1.69 0.00 2.92
N CYS A 89 -2.30 -1.12 3.32
CA CYS A 89 -3.30 -1.15 4.39
C CYS A 89 -2.68 -1.21 5.79
N VAL A 90 -1.57 -1.92 5.98
CA VAL A 90 -0.98 -2.11 7.33
C VAL A 90 -0.49 -0.81 7.96
N ASP A 91 -0.15 0.19 7.15
CA ASP A 91 0.26 1.52 7.60
C ASP A 91 -0.92 2.39 8.08
N LYS A 92 -2.16 2.03 7.76
CA LYS A 92 -3.35 2.83 8.08
C LYS A 92 -3.79 2.68 9.54
N ALA A 93 -4.58 3.62 10.06
CA ALA A 93 -5.19 3.44 11.37
C ALA A 93 -6.17 2.26 11.37
N CYS A 94 -6.50 1.66 12.53
CA CYS A 94 -7.35 0.48 12.60
C CYS A 94 -8.76 0.68 12.00
N ALA A 95 -9.30 1.90 12.05
CA ALA A 95 -10.57 2.24 11.43
C ALA A 95 -10.51 2.21 9.88
N GLU A 96 -9.33 2.45 9.31
CA GLU A 96 -9.08 2.53 7.87
C GLU A 96 -8.44 1.24 7.31
N PHE A 97 -7.81 0.45 8.17
CA PHE A 97 -7.18 -0.82 7.84
C PHE A 97 -8.20 -1.82 7.29
N TRP A 98 -9.29 -2.09 8.01
CA TRP A 98 -10.27 -3.09 7.59
C TRP A 98 -10.99 -2.76 6.28
N PRO A 99 -11.47 -1.52 6.07
CA PRO A 99 -12.03 -1.14 4.77
C PRO A 99 -11.00 -1.17 3.62
N CYS A 100 -9.72 -0.98 3.93
CA CYS A 100 -8.65 -1.06 2.94
C CYS A 100 -8.37 -2.51 2.50
N MET A 101 -8.55 -3.49 3.40
CA MET A 101 -8.32 -4.92 3.17
C MET A 101 -9.40 -5.54 2.26
N VAL A 102 -9.52 -4.99 1.05
CA VAL A 102 -10.39 -5.45 -0.04
C VAL A 102 -9.62 -5.36 -1.35
N LEU A 103 -9.77 -6.38 -2.20
CA LEU A 103 -9.25 -6.41 -3.56
C LEU A 103 -10.37 -6.82 -4.51
N ASP A 104 -11.18 -5.85 -4.98
CA ASP A 104 -12.41 -6.11 -5.75
C ASP A 104 -12.17 -6.91 -7.03
N ALA A 105 -11.00 -6.74 -7.66
CA ALA A 105 -10.63 -7.46 -8.87
C ALA A 105 -10.34 -8.95 -8.61
N ALA A 106 -9.96 -9.32 -7.39
CA ALA A 106 -9.58 -10.68 -7.02
C ALA A 106 -9.88 -10.94 -5.52
N PRO A 107 -11.16 -11.03 -5.14
CA PRO A 107 -11.55 -11.12 -3.74
C PRO A 107 -11.08 -12.42 -3.07
N SER A 108 -10.85 -13.49 -3.85
CA SER A 108 -10.31 -14.77 -3.35
C SER A 108 -8.92 -14.61 -2.71
N CYS A 109 -8.13 -13.63 -3.16
CA CYS A 109 -6.82 -13.34 -2.58
C CYS A 109 -6.92 -12.99 -1.09
N PHE A 110 -8.03 -12.38 -0.66
CA PHE A 110 -8.24 -11.87 0.70
C PHE A 110 -9.22 -12.73 1.52
N GLY A 111 -9.41 -14.00 1.14
CA GLY A 111 -10.27 -14.95 1.88
C GLY A 111 -9.88 -15.22 3.34
N PHE A 112 -8.70 -14.75 3.77
CA PHE A 112 -8.21 -14.82 5.15
C PHE A 112 -8.67 -13.67 6.06
N VAL A 113 -9.26 -12.60 5.49
CA VAL A 113 -9.67 -11.40 6.24
C VAL A 113 -10.92 -11.65 7.08
N SER A 114 -11.79 -12.56 6.66
CA SER A 114 -13.03 -12.93 7.35
C SER A 114 -12.90 -14.05 8.37
N GLN A 115 -11.68 -14.56 8.59
CA GLN A 115 -11.36 -15.63 9.54
C GLN A 115 -10.80 -15.07 10.85
#